data_AF-A0A365KKE2-F1
#
_entry.id   AF-A0A365KKE2-F1
#
_cell.length_a   1.000
_cell.length_b   1.000
_cell.length_c   1.000
_cell.angle_alpha   90.00
_cell.angle_beta   90.00
_cell.angle_gamma   90.00
#
_symmetry.space_group_name_H-M   'P 1'
#
loop_
_entity.id
_entity.type
_entity.pdbx_description
1 polymer ?
#
loop_
_entity_poly.entity_id
_entity_poly.type
_entity_poly.pdbx_seq_one_letter_code
_entity_poly.pdbx_strand_id
1 'polypeptide(L)'
;MTNPNELKTQDTSLQATQSERFLKNVETQFAAEAGAPMAFSDYEKTLAQHLFLKVDNVLKDLETKRLAAPKPYGQPYTWQNVNMRKLALDAVHRVQLGLDALVPNHVHPVPYFNKREGKYDLDLRVGYVGKAYYRQQVAVDVPVDIIYELVYSTDEFIPLKKSFSNEIESYEFNIKNAFDRGDIVGGFGYIVYEDPKKNTLIMVGEKDFEKSKKAAQSDAFWSKHPVEMRYKTLVHRVTDKLQVDPKKVNATAYAYVENQEEETAVRREINENANKEILDIESPQSGGKDFDFDDTETIDVDQTTGEILNEQPVKETVPTTEGPGF
;
A
#
# COMPACT_ATOMS: atom_id res chain seq x y z
N MET A 1 8.60 68.64 -29.89
CA MET A 1 9.23 67.44 -30.50
C MET A 1 9.71 66.57 -29.36
N THR A 2 8.89 65.62 -28.96
CA THR A 2 9.13 64.68 -27.86
C THR A 2 9.71 63.41 -28.49
N ASN A 3 10.86 62.95 -28.01
CA ASN A 3 11.53 61.76 -28.51
C ASN A 3 11.30 60.62 -27.48
N PRO A 4 10.47 59.61 -27.77
CA PRO A 4 10.22 58.49 -26.86
C PRO A 4 11.14 57.34 -27.22
N ASN A 5 12.24 57.19 -26.47
CA ASN A 5 12.97 55.92 -26.39
C ASN A 5 12.80 55.38 -24.98
N GLU A 6 11.58 54.95 -24.67
CA GLU A 6 11.33 54.03 -23.57
C GLU A 6 11.90 52.66 -23.98
N LEU A 7 13.08 52.36 -23.46
CA LEU A 7 13.57 51.00 -23.33
C LEU A 7 12.53 50.23 -22.51
N LYS A 8 11.74 49.40 -23.18
CA LYS A 8 10.98 48.31 -22.56
C LYS A 8 12.00 47.37 -21.89
N THR A 9 12.29 47.61 -20.62
CA THR A 9 12.74 46.56 -19.71
C THR A 9 11.65 45.49 -19.71
N GLN A 10 11.86 44.41 -20.47
CA GLN A 10 11.12 43.19 -20.26
C GLN A 10 11.40 42.72 -18.84
N ASP A 11 10.41 42.90 -17.99
CA ASP A 11 10.34 42.33 -16.67
C ASP A 11 10.25 40.80 -16.83
N THR A 12 11.40 40.13 -16.91
CA THR A 12 11.50 38.68 -16.65
C THR A 12 11.25 38.44 -15.17
N SER A 13 10.01 38.67 -14.75
CA SER A 13 9.51 38.17 -13.48
C SER A 13 9.75 36.66 -13.46
N LEU A 14 10.34 36.20 -12.35
CA LEU A 14 10.73 34.83 -12.05
C LEU A 14 9.68 33.83 -12.57
N GLN A 15 9.97 33.18 -13.70
CA GLN A 15 9.16 32.04 -14.12
C GLN A 15 9.33 30.95 -13.07
N ALA A 16 8.23 30.62 -12.38
CA ALA A 16 8.21 29.55 -11.40
C ALA A 16 8.82 28.28 -12.01
N THR A 17 9.73 27.66 -11.26
CA THR A 17 10.39 26.40 -11.61
C THR A 17 9.37 25.27 -11.76
N GLN A 18 9.75 24.17 -12.42
CA GLN A 18 8.83 23.04 -12.62
C GLN A 18 8.40 22.38 -11.30
N SER A 19 9.27 22.40 -10.28
CA SER A 19 8.94 21.93 -8.94
C SER A 19 7.98 22.88 -8.21
N GLU A 20 8.14 24.20 -8.33
CA GLU A 20 7.19 25.19 -7.78
C GLU A 20 5.81 25.08 -8.44
N ARG A 21 5.77 24.83 -9.75
CA ARG A 21 4.52 24.56 -10.47
C ARG A 21 3.87 23.27 -9.99
N PHE A 22 4.66 22.21 -9.77
CA PHE A 22 4.17 20.96 -9.20
C PHE A 22 3.55 21.20 -7.82
N LEU A 23 4.27 21.89 -6.92
CA LEU A 23 3.78 22.20 -5.57
C LEU A 23 2.44 22.95 -5.63
N LYS A 24 2.37 24.03 -6.42
CA LYS A 24 1.15 24.83 -6.58
C LYS A 24 -0.01 23.99 -7.15
N ASN A 25 0.29 23.10 -8.10
CA ASN A 25 -0.71 22.19 -8.66
C ASN A 25 -1.21 21.20 -7.60
N VAL A 26 -0.32 20.64 -6.77
CA VAL A 26 -0.69 19.74 -5.67
C VAL A 26 -1.59 20.46 -4.67
N GLU A 27 -1.21 21.66 -4.22
CA GLU A 27 -2.00 22.46 -3.29
C GLU A 27 -3.39 22.80 -3.87
N THR A 28 -3.43 23.27 -5.12
CA THR A 28 -4.68 23.65 -5.79
C THR A 28 -5.62 22.45 -5.97
N GLN A 29 -5.05 21.33 -6.41
CA GLN A 29 -5.82 20.11 -6.68
C GLN A 29 -6.33 19.47 -5.38
N PHE A 30 -5.50 19.43 -4.34
CA PHE A 30 -5.92 18.92 -3.05
C PHE A 30 -7.00 19.81 -2.42
N ALA A 31 -6.85 21.13 -2.48
CA ALA A 31 -7.86 22.06 -1.96
C ALA A 31 -9.20 21.90 -2.68
N ALA A 32 -9.18 21.67 -4.00
CA ALA A 32 -10.39 21.40 -4.79
C ALA A 32 -11.09 20.09 -4.40
N GLU A 33 -10.35 19.05 -3.98
CA GLU A 33 -10.93 17.76 -3.60
C GLU A 33 -11.33 17.68 -2.12
N ALA A 34 -10.48 18.21 -1.23
CA ALA A 34 -10.67 18.14 0.22
C ALA A 34 -11.55 19.28 0.77
N GLY A 35 -11.83 20.31 -0.03
CA GLY A 35 -12.68 21.45 0.35
C GLY A 35 -12.06 22.37 1.41
N ALA A 36 -10.77 22.23 1.70
CA ALA A 36 -10.06 23.04 2.69
C ALA A 36 -8.75 23.60 2.09
N PRO A 37 -8.42 24.88 2.33
CA PRO A 37 -7.13 25.42 1.94
C PRO A 37 -6.04 24.71 2.75
N MET A 38 -5.12 24.06 2.02
CA MET A 38 -3.93 23.46 2.60
C MET A 38 -2.73 24.32 2.22
N ALA A 39 -1.90 24.65 3.22
CA ALA A 39 -0.60 25.26 3.00
C ALA A 39 0.47 24.35 3.60
N PHE A 40 1.45 23.96 2.79
CA PHE A 40 2.57 23.19 3.28
C PHE A 40 3.48 24.04 4.18
N SER A 41 3.98 23.44 5.26
CA SER A 41 5.15 23.95 5.99
C SER A 41 6.40 23.92 5.09
N ASP A 42 7.45 24.66 5.44
CA ASP A 42 8.67 24.69 4.63
C ASP A 42 9.36 23.32 4.53
N TYR A 43 9.24 22.50 5.58
CA TYR A 43 9.68 21.11 5.56
C TYR A 43 8.86 20.28 4.55
N GLU A 44 7.53 20.37 4.60
CA GLU A 44 6.66 19.64 3.67
C GLU A 44 6.85 20.09 2.21
N LYS A 45 7.11 21.38 1.96
CA LYS A 45 7.48 21.88 0.62
C LYS A 45 8.75 21.20 0.12
N THR A 46 9.74 21.04 0.99
CA THR A 46 10.99 20.35 0.64
C THR A 46 10.72 18.89 0.27
N LEU A 47 9.92 18.17 1.05
CA LEU A 47 9.52 16.80 0.75
C LEU A 47 8.74 16.67 -0.56
N ALA A 48 7.83 17.61 -0.84
CA ALA A 48 7.07 17.65 -2.09
C ALA A 48 7.98 17.91 -3.30
N GLN A 49 9.00 18.77 -3.16
CA GLN A 49 10.02 18.98 -4.19
C GLN A 49 10.86 17.71 -4.41
N HIS A 50 11.27 17.03 -3.35
CA HIS A 50 11.97 15.75 -3.43
C HIS A 50 11.14 14.68 -4.15
N LEU A 51 9.84 14.62 -3.86
CA LEU A 51 8.89 13.76 -4.56
C LEU A 51 8.79 14.09 -6.05
N PHE A 52 8.69 15.38 -6.40
CA PHE A 52 8.70 15.81 -7.80
C PHE A 52 9.96 15.32 -8.53
N LEU A 53 11.14 15.55 -7.95
CA LEU A 53 12.41 15.11 -8.54
C LEU A 53 12.46 13.59 -8.74
N LYS A 54 11.99 12.84 -7.75
CA LYS A 54 11.93 11.37 -7.84
C LYS A 54 11.00 10.91 -8.95
N VAL A 55 9.79 11.47 -9.04
CA VAL A 55 8.81 11.14 -10.09
C VAL A 55 9.34 11.51 -11.47
N ASP A 56 9.93 12.69 -11.62
CA ASP A 56 10.49 13.16 -12.89
C ASP A 56 11.58 12.21 -13.40
N ASN A 57 12.49 11.77 -12.52
CA ASN A 57 13.51 10.78 -12.85
C ASN A 57 12.90 9.43 -13.24
N VAL A 58 11.89 8.94 -12.50
CA VAL A 58 11.20 7.67 -12.83
C VAL A 58 10.53 7.74 -14.21
N LEU A 59 9.85 8.83 -14.52
CA LEU A 59 9.21 9.03 -15.82
C LEU A 59 10.23 9.05 -16.96
N LYS A 60 11.34 9.78 -16.78
CA LYS A 60 12.45 9.83 -17.76
C LYS A 60 13.09 8.46 -17.99
N ASP A 61 13.35 7.71 -16.93
CA ASP A 61 13.95 6.38 -17.02
C ASP A 61 13.02 5.41 -17.76
N LEU A 62 11.72 5.44 -17.46
CA LEU A 62 10.73 4.60 -18.12
C LEU A 62 10.52 5.01 -19.58
N GLU A 63 10.52 6.31 -19.89
CA GLU A 63 10.45 6.78 -21.27
C GLU A 63 11.68 6.36 -22.07
N THR A 64 12.87 6.45 -21.48
CA THR A 64 14.11 5.98 -22.10
C THR A 64 14.03 4.49 -22.42
N LYS A 65 13.52 3.68 -21.47
CA LYS A 65 13.29 2.25 -21.69
C LYS A 65 12.24 1.97 -22.77
N ARG A 66 11.16 2.76 -22.81
CA ARG A 66 10.10 2.65 -23.82
C ARG A 66 10.65 2.93 -25.22
N LEU A 67 11.45 3.98 -25.37
CA LEU A 67 12.06 4.38 -26.65
C LEU A 67 13.15 3.41 -27.11
N ALA A 68 13.86 2.76 -26.19
CA ALA A 68 14.85 1.73 -26.52
C ALA A 68 14.23 0.39 -26.96
N ALA A 69 12.93 0.17 -26.72
CA ALA A 69 12.26 -1.05 -27.13
C ALA A 69 12.16 -1.14 -28.67
N PRO A 70 12.29 -2.33 -29.27
CA PRO A 70 12.22 -2.50 -30.73
C PRO A 70 10.92 -1.97 -31.37
N LYS A 71 9.83 -1.95 -30.58
CA LYS A 71 8.56 -1.33 -30.93
C LYS A 71 8.02 -0.61 -29.69
N PRO A 72 8.19 0.72 -29.59
CA PRO A 72 7.65 1.49 -28.48
C PRO A 72 6.12 1.48 -28.52
N TYR A 73 5.49 0.74 -27.60
CA TYR A 73 4.05 0.70 -27.43
C TYR A 73 3.62 1.47 -26.17
N GLY A 74 2.35 1.87 -26.13
CA GLY A 74 1.78 2.63 -25.01
C GLY A 74 2.00 4.14 -25.12
N GLN A 75 1.41 4.88 -24.18
CA GLN A 75 1.58 6.33 -24.12
C GLN A 75 2.99 6.71 -23.62
N PRO A 76 3.52 7.88 -23.99
CA PRO A 76 4.77 8.39 -23.43
C PRO A 76 4.68 8.59 -21.91
N TYR A 77 5.76 8.29 -21.18
CA TYR A 77 5.87 8.56 -19.75
C TYR A 77 6.24 10.03 -19.53
N THR A 78 5.25 10.91 -19.65
CA THR A 78 5.41 12.37 -19.47
C THR A 78 4.39 12.91 -18.48
N TRP A 79 4.69 14.05 -17.85
CA TRP A 79 3.78 14.74 -16.93
C TRP A 79 2.39 15.01 -17.51
N GLN A 80 2.28 15.24 -18.82
CA GLN A 80 1.00 15.45 -19.50
C GLN A 80 0.10 14.21 -19.44
N ASN A 81 0.69 13.03 -19.46
CA ASN A 81 -0.02 11.75 -19.42
C ASN A 81 -0.20 11.23 -17.99
N VAL A 82 0.15 11.99 -16.96
CA VAL A 82 -0.05 11.61 -15.56
C VAL A 82 -1.39 12.12 -15.04
N ASN A 83 -2.07 11.29 -14.24
CA ASN A 83 -3.24 11.67 -13.49
C ASN A 83 -2.85 12.56 -12.30
N MET A 84 -2.76 13.87 -12.54
CA MET A 84 -2.38 14.86 -11.53
C MET A 84 -3.35 14.94 -10.34
N ARG A 85 -4.61 14.57 -10.56
CA ARG A 85 -5.65 14.55 -9.53
C ARG A 85 -5.30 13.55 -8.43
N LYS A 86 -5.17 12.28 -8.82
CA LYS A 86 -4.75 11.21 -7.91
C LYS A 86 -3.37 11.47 -7.32
N LEU A 87 -2.40 11.90 -8.14
CA LEU A 87 -1.05 12.15 -7.66
C LEU A 87 -1.01 13.23 -6.58
N ALA A 88 -1.78 14.32 -6.72
CA ALA A 88 -1.82 15.38 -5.72
C ALA A 88 -2.35 14.87 -4.37
N LEU A 89 -3.44 14.10 -4.40
CA LEU A 89 -4.03 13.48 -3.21
C LEU A 89 -3.04 12.53 -2.53
N ASP A 90 -2.40 11.63 -3.30
CA ASP A 90 -1.41 10.70 -2.78
C ASP A 90 -0.20 11.45 -2.20
N ALA A 91 0.31 12.46 -2.91
CA ALA A 91 1.49 13.24 -2.53
C ALA A 91 1.31 13.95 -1.19
N VAL A 92 0.17 14.61 -0.98
CA VAL A 92 -0.14 15.33 0.27
C VAL A 92 -0.02 14.40 1.47
N HIS A 93 -0.68 13.24 1.42
CA HIS A 93 -0.68 12.33 2.56
C HIS A 93 0.71 11.73 2.84
N ARG A 94 1.53 11.46 1.80
CA ARG A 94 2.92 11.00 2.01
C ARG A 94 3.78 12.10 2.64
N VAL A 95 3.65 13.32 2.15
CA VAL A 95 4.39 14.49 2.64
C VAL A 95 4.01 14.81 4.10
N GLN A 96 2.72 14.74 4.44
CA GLN A 96 2.23 14.93 5.82
C GLN A 96 2.73 13.86 6.80
N LEU A 97 3.04 12.65 6.31
CA LEU A 97 3.70 11.60 7.09
C LEU A 97 5.23 11.77 7.17
N GLY A 98 5.77 12.86 6.63
CA GLY A 98 7.20 13.14 6.64
C GLY A 98 8.03 12.25 5.70
N LEU A 99 7.38 11.57 4.74
CA LEU A 99 8.05 10.65 3.83
C LEU A 99 8.81 11.39 2.72
N ASP A 100 10.13 11.20 2.70
CA ASP A 100 11.01 11.73 1.66
C ASP A 100 11.27 10.72 0.53
N ALA A 101 10.89 11.05 -0.70
CA ALA A 101 11.06 10.18 -1.86
C ALA A 101 12.52 10.00 -2.35
N LEU A 102 13.45 10.85 -1.90
CA LEU A 102 14.88 10.71 -2.21
C LEU A 102 15.60 9.80 -1.22
N VAL A 103 15.04 9.56 -0.04
CA VAL A 103 15.59 8.57 0.89
C VAL A 103 15.30 7.16 0.36
N PRO A 104 16.31 6.29 0.24
CA PRO A 104 16.11 4.92 -0.23
C PRO A 104 15.03 4.19 0.56
N ASN A 105 14.12 3.52 -0.13
CA ASN A 105 13.02 2.74 0.47
C ASN A 105 12.03 3.53 1.34
N HIS A 106 11.93 4.86 1.17
CA HIS A 106 10.81 5.63 1.69
C HIS A 106 9.60 5.59 0.76
N VAL A 107 9.71 6.13 -0.46
CA VAL A 107 8.61 6.17 -1.43
C VAL A 107 9.10 5.73 -2.81
N HIS A 108 8.33 4.85 -3.44
CA HIS A 108 8.58 4.33 -4.78
C HIS A 108 7.41 4.70 -5.70
N PRO A 109 7.56 5.72 -6.57
CA PRO A 109 6.55 6.02 -7.57
C PRO A 109 6.50 4.92 -8.64
N VAL A 110 5.35 4.28 -8.82
CA VAL A 110 5.15 3.23 -9.82
C VAL A 110 3.99 3.63 -10.76
N PRO A 111 4.26 3.95 -12.03
CA PRO A 111 3.19 4.28 -12.98
C PRO A 111 2.41 3.05 -13.44
N TYR A 112 1.09 3.17 -13.44
CA TYR A 112 0.15 2.19 -13.98
C TYR A 112 -0.78 2.87 -14.97
N PHE A 113 -0.93 2.28 -16.16
CA PHE A 113 -1.79 2.88 -17.19
C PHE A 113 -3.27 2.63 -16.88
N ASN A 114 -4.01 3.69 -16.60
CA ASN A 114 -5.44 3.67 -16.40
C ASN A 114 -6.15 3.84 -17.75
N LYS A 115 -6.64 2.73 -18.32
CA LYS A 115 -7.31 2.72 -19.62
C LYS A 115 -8.58 3.57 -19.66
N ARG A 116 -9.28 3.76 -18.53
CA ARG A 116 -10.52 4.53 -18.47
C ARG A 116 -10.27 6.02 -18.58
N GLU A 117 -9.25 6.51 -17.87
CA GLU A 117 -8.86 7.93 -17.91
C GLU A 117 -7.88 8.25 -19.06
N GLY A 118 -7.29 7.22 -19.69
CA GLY A 118 -6.28 7.37 -20.73
C GLY A 118 -4.99 8.01 -20.22
N LYS A 119 -4.70 7.88 -18.92
CA LYS A 119 -3.57 8.48 -18.20
C LYS A 119 -2.88 7.47 -17.29
N TYR A 120 -1.68 7.78 -16.83
CA TYR A 120 -0.94 7.04 -15.83
C TYR A 120 -1.34 7.47 -14.42
N ASP A 121 -1.82 6.51 -13.64
CA ASP A 121 -1.91 6.63 -12.19
C ASP A 121 -0.53 6.31 -11.59
N LEU A 122 -0.01 7.18 -10.75
CA LEU A 122 1.23 6.93 -10.00
C LEU A 122 0.88 6.34 -8.63
N ASP A 123 1.22 5.08 -8.41
CA ASP A 123 1.20 4.45 -7.09
C ASP A 123 2.42 4.94 -6.30
N LEU A 124 2.22 5.81 -5.31
CA LEU A 124 3.27 6.26 -4.39
C LEU A 124 3.46 5.24 -3.27
N ARG A 125 4.04 4.09 -3.63
CA ARG A 125 4.20 2.94 -2.75
C ARG A 125 5.18 3.24 -1.64
N VAL A 126 4.80 2.97 -0.40
CA VAL A 126 5.69 3.18 0.74
C VAL A 126 6.64 1.98 0.88
N GLY A 127 7.93 2.25 0.92
CA GLY A 127 8.93 1.22 1.17
C GLY A 127 9.03 0.88 2.66
N TYR A 128 9.71 -0.22 2.99
CA TYR A 128 9.77 -0.70 4.38
C TYR A 128 10.51 0.24 5.34
N VAL A 129 11.47 1.05 4.83
CA VAL A 129 12.15 2.08 5.63
C VAL A 129 11.19 3.23 5.90
N GLY A 130 10.46 3.71 4.88
CA GLY A 130 9.43 4.73 5.08
C GLY A 130 8.35 4.27 6.05
N LYS A 131 7.91 3.02 5.93
CA LYS A 131 6.93 2.40 6.82
C LYS A 131 7.40 2.33 8.27
N ALA A 132 8.65 1.94 8.48
CA ALA A 132 9.26 1.98 9.81
C ALA A 132 9.33 3.42 10.35
N TYR A 133 9.76 4.38 9.53
CA TYR A 133 9.94 5.78 9.90
C TYR A 133 8.65 6.42 10.41
N TYR A 134 7.58 6.45 9.60
CA TYR A 134 6.37 7.17 10.04
C TYR A 134 5.68 6.47 11.21
N ARG A 135 5.76 5.13 11.31
CA ARG A 135 5.18 4.37 12.43
C ARG A 135 5.91 4.61 13.74
N GLN A 136 7.24 4.74 13.70
CA GLN A 136 8.03 5.09 14.89
C GLN A 136 7.67 6.48 15.42
N GLN A 137 7.52 7.47 14.54
CA GLN A 137 7.20 8.84 14.94
C GLN A 137 5.85 8.98 15.65
N VAL A 138 4.90 8.13 15.27
CA VAL A 138 3.54 8.18 15.81
C VAL A 138 3.31 7.12 16.89
N ALA A 139 4.35 6.39 17.31
CA ALA A 139 4.21 5.40 18.37
C ALA A 139 3.84 6.07 19.71
N VAL A 140 2.99 5.41 20.51
CA VAL A 140 2.63 5.84 21.88
C VAL A 140 3.89 6.01 22.71
N ASP A 141 4.64 4.91 22.84
CA ASP A 141 6.00 4.90 23.35
C ASP A 141 6.94 4.95 22.14
N VAL A 142 7.68 6.04 21.98
CA VAL A 142 8.64 6.20 20.88
C VAL A 142 9.86 5.33 21.18
N PRO A 143 10.23 4.38 20.30
CA PRO A 143 11.46 3.63 20.46
C PRO A 143 12.69 4.54 20.37
N VAL A 144 13.70 4.26 21.20
CA VAL A 144 15.03 4.86 21.09
C VAL A 144 15.79 4.25 19.91
N ASP A 145 15.62 2.94 19.70
CA ASP A 145 16.23 2.20 18.60
C ASP A 145 15.38 0.97 18.24
N ILE A 146 15.50 0.51 17.00
CA ILE A 146 14.97 -0.79 16.57
C ILE A 146 16.04 -1.53 15.77
N ILE A 147 16.48 -2.65 16.33
CA ILE A 147 17.46 -3.53 15.72
C ILE A 147 16.71 -4.59 14.92
N TYR A 148 17.14 -4.86 13.69
CA TYR A 148 16.60 -5.95 12.86
C TYR A 148 17.74 -6.85 12.43
N GLU A 149 17.62 -8.15 12.71
CA GLU A 149 18.63 -9.12 12.30
C GLU A 149 18.03 -10.38 11.70
N LEU A 150 18.67 -10.86 10.63
CA LEU A 150 18.39 -12.18 10.08
C LEU A 150 19.30 -13.20 10.78
N VAL A 151 18.68 -14.32 11.17
CA VAL A 151 19.36 -15.43 11.83
C VAL A 151 19.61 -16.51 10.78
N TYR A 152 20.88 -16.88 10.66
CA TYR A 152 21.31 -17.91 9.74
C TYR A 152 21.69 -19.20 10.48
N SER A 153 21.72 -20.31 9.76
CA SER A 153 21.91 -21.66 10.30
C SER A 153 23.18 -21.86 11.13
N THR A 154 24.24 -21.07 10.90
CA THR A 154 25.48 -21.15 11.68
C THR A 154 25.53 -20.19 12.86
N ASP A 155 24.61 -19.24 12.95
CA ASP A 155 24.58 -18.26 14.02
C ASP A 155 24.08 -18.90 15.33
N GLU A 156 24.49 -18.33 16.45
CA GLU A 156 23.93 -18.63 17.76
C GLU A 156 23.00 -17.50 18.19
N PHE A 157 21.72 -17.83 18.38
CA PHE A 157 20.71 -16.90 18.85
C PHE A 157 20.00 -17.47 20.07
N ILE A 158 20.07 -16.76 21.20
CA ILE A 158 19.45 -17.16 22.47
C ILE A 158 18.51 -16.04 22.92
N PRO A 159 17.17 -16.24 22.83
CA PRO A 159 16.21 -15.26 23.32
C PRO A 159 16.11 -15.31 24.85
N LEU A 160 16.25 -14.16 25.51
CA LEU A 160 16.12 -14.01 26.96
C LEU A 160 14.79 -13.31 27.28
N LYS A 161 13.73 -14.11 27.38
CA LYS A 161 12.37 -13.58 27.63
C LYS A 161 12.22 -13.04 29.05
N LYS A 162 11.31 -12.07 29.21
CA LYS A 162 10.90 -11.60 30.52
C LYS A 162 10.32 -12.75 31.32
N SER A 163 10.83 -12.95 32.52
CA SER A 163 10.41 -14.01 33.43
C SER A 163 10.60 -13.54 34.87
N PHE A 164 10.26 -14.39 35.84
CA PHE A 164 10.46 -14.07 37.24
C PHE A 164 11.92 -13.74 37.59
N SER A 165 12.88 -14.43 36.96
CA SER A 165 14.31 -14.22 37.17
C SER A 165 14.96 -13.28 36.16
N ASN A 166 14.20 -12.75 35.18
CA ASN A 166 14.70 -11.84 34.16
C ASN A 166 13.70 -10.71 33.93
N GLU A 167 13.96 -9.54 34.52
CA GLU A 167 13.02 -8.42 34.50
C GLU A 167 12.90 -7.75 33.12
N ILE A 168 13.98 -7.82 32.32
CA ILE A 168 14.10 -7.15 31.02
C ILE A 168 14.23 -8.20 29.92
N GLU A 169 13.40 -8.08 28.89
CA GLU A 169 13.54 -8.91 27.70
C GLU A 169 14.78 -8.51 26.88
N SER A 170 15.61 -9.47 26.49
CA SER A 170 16.86 -9.26 25.74
C SER A 170 17.22 -10.50 24.91
N TYR A 171 18.42 -10.53 24.34
CA TYR A 171 18.93 -11.65 23.57
C TYR A 171 20.46 -11.71 23.60
N GLU A 172 21.02 -12.89 23.35
CA GLU A 172 22.41 -13.08 22.95
C GLU A 172 22.45 -13.47 21.48
N PHE A 173 23.34 -12.84 20.71
CA PHE A 173 23.52 -13.13 19.30
C PHE A 173 25.01 -13.16 18.92
N ASN A 174 25.45 -14.30 18.39
CA ASN A 174 26.83 -14.54 18.03
C ASN A 174 26.94 -15.09 16.60
N ILE A 175 27.65 -14.35 15.74
CA ILE A 175 27.93 -14.74 14.36
C ILE A 175 29.25 -15.50 14.35
N LYS A 176 29.19 -16.84 14.29
CA LYS A 176 30.38 -17.70 14.31
C LYS A 176 31.27 -17.53 13.09
N ASN A 177 30.64 -17.34 11.92
CA ASN A 177 31.33 -17.22 10.65
C ASN A 177 30.72 -16.08 9.83
N ALA A 178 31.35 -14.91 9.88
CA ALA A 178 30.79 -13.69 9.27
C ALA A 178 30.72 -13.73 7.74
N PHE A 179 31.55 -14.54 7.08
CA PHE A 179 31.64 -14.60 5.61
C PHE A 179 30.88 -15.78 5.00
N ASP A 180 30.49 -16.75 5.81
CA ASP A 180 29.67 -17.89 5.41
C ASP A 180 28.75 -18.30 6.56
N ARG A 181 27.58 -17.66 6.61
CA ARG A 181 26.58 -17.83 7.66
C ARG A 181 25.62 -18.99 7.39
N GLY A 182 25.71 -19.61 6.21
CA GLY A 182 24.77 -20.64 5.73
C GLY A 182 23.41 -20.08 5.28
N ASP A 183 22.34 -20.84 5.50
CA ASP A 183 20.98 -20.47 5.08
C ASP A 183 20.25 -19.65 6.14
N ILE A 184 19.34 -18.75 5.72
CA ILE A 184 18.47 -18.01 6.64
C ILE A 184 17.45 -18.99 7.25
N VAL A 185 17.37 -19.02 8.57
CA VAL A 185 16.42 -19.87 9.33
C VAL A 185 15.34 -19.04 10.04
N GLY A 186 15.54 -17.74 10.15
CA GLY A 186 14.61 -16.82 10.79
C GLY A 186 15.17 -15.40 10.86
N GLY A 187 14.55 -14.59 11.71
CA GLY A 187 15.04 -13.26 12.06
C GLY A 187 14.43 -12.78 13.36
N PHE A 188 14.97 -11.71 13.93
CA PHE A 188 14.41 -11.05 15.08
C PHE A 188 14.47 -9.52 14.94
N GLY A 189 13.51 -8.85 15.56
CA GLY A 189 13.58 -7.43 15.82
C GLY A 189 13.61 -7.17 17.31
N TYR A 190 14.43 -6.21 17.74
CA TYR A 190 14.50 -5.78 19.13
C TYR A 190 14.18 -4.30 19.21
N ILE A 191 13.07 -3.98 19.87
CA ILE A 191 12.61 -2.60 20.07
C ILE A 191 13.15 -2.14 21.42
N VAL A 192 13.96 -1.08 21.39
CA VAL A 192 14.57 -0.46 22.56
C VAL A 192 13.78 0.78 22.93
N TYR A 193 13.36 0.88 24.19
CA TYR A 193 12.68 2.05 24.73
C TYR A 193 13.56 2.75 25.78
N GLU A 194 13.18 3.97 26.14
CA GLU A 194 13.84 4.70 27.24
C GLU A 194 13.74 3.94 28.57
N ASP A 195 12.61 3.27 28.83
CA ASP A 195 12.46 2.30 29.91
C ASP A 195 12.78 0.89 29.40
N PRO A 196 13.92 0.29 29.80
CA PRO A 196 14.31 -1.04 29.34
C PRO A 196 13.30 -2.13 29.67
N LYS A 197 12.43 -1.94 30.68
CA LYS A 197 11.40 -2.94 31.04
C LYS A 197 10.31 -3.09 29.99
N LYS A 198 10.22 -2.14 29.04
CA LYS A 198 9.34 -2.17 27.88
C LYS A 198 10.01 -2.78 26.64
N ASN A 199 11.33 -3.01 26.67
CA ASN A 199 12.03 -3.58 25.53
C ASN A 199 11.36 -4.88 25.10
N THR A 200 11.22 -5.04 23.78
CA THR A 200 10.42 -6.12 23.22
C THR A 200 11.23 -6.86 22.16
N LEU A 201 11.38 -8.17 22.33
CA LEU A 201 12.03 -9.05 21.35
C LEU A 201 10.97 -9.78 20.52
N ILE A 202 10.95 -9.48 19.22
CA ILE A 202 10.02 -10.03 18.24
C ILE A 202 10.78 -11.03 17.38
N MET A 203 10.35 -12.28 17.38
CA MET A 203 10.96 -13.33 16.56
C MET A 203 10.08 -13.63 15.36
N VAL A 204 10.69 -13.78 14.20
CA VAL A 204 10.04 -14.09 12.92
C VAL A 204 10.67 -15.37 12.37
N GLY A 205 9.90 -16.45 12.32
CA GLY A 205 10.40 -17.74 11.85
C GLY A 205 10.22 -17.92 10.34
N GLU A 206 10.82 -18.97 9.78
CA GLU A 206 10.68 -19.30 8.35
C GLU A 206 9.22 -19.46 7.91
N LYS A 207 8.33 -19.93 8.79
CA LYS A 207 6.88 -20.01 8.51
C LYS A 207 6.26 -18.64 8.19
N ASP A 208 6.70 -17.58 8.84
CA ASP A 208 6.21 -16.23 8.59
C ASP A 208 6.72 -15.69 7.25
N PHE A 209 7.98 -15.98 6.91
CA PHE A 209 8.55 -15.64 5.60
C PHE A 209 7.83 -16.37 4.47
N GLU A 210 7.57 -17.66 4.62
CA GLU A 210 6.82 -18.45 3.65
C GLU A 210 5.36 -17.96 3.52
N LYS A 211 4.72 -17.55 4.62
CA LYS A 211 3.40 -16.91 4.56
C LYS A 211 3.46 -15.61 3.75
N SER A 212 4.46 -14.76 3.99
CA SER A 212 4.66 -13.50 3.26
C SER A 212 5.03 -13.73 1.79
N LYS A 213 5.75 -14.81 1.47
CA LYS A 213 6.04 -15.24 0.11
C LYS A 213 4.78 -15.71 -0.63
N LYS A 214 3.97 -16.55 0.01
CA LYS A 214 2.69 -17.02 -0.55
C LYS A 214 1.68 -15.89 -0.75
N ALA A 215 1.69 -14.89 0.13
CA ALA A 215 0.88 -13.68 -0.04
C ALA A 215 1.44 -12.74 -1.12
N ALA A 216 2.67 -12.95 -1.58
CA ALA A 216 3.23 -12.16 -2.66
C ALA A 216 2.76 -12.67 -4.01
N GLN A 217 2.54 -11.70 -4.89
CA GLN A 217 1.98 -11.88 -6.22
C GLN A 217 2.85 -12.71 -7.19
N SER A 218 4.16 -12.64 -7.00
CA SER A 218 5.11 -13.29 -7.89
C SER A 218 6.31 -13.82 -7.11
N ASP A 219 6.60 -15.09 -7.35
CA ASP A 219 7.85 -15.72 -6.91
C ASP A 219 9.08 -15.12 -7.58
N ALA A 220 8.93 -14.40 -8.70
CA ALA A 220 10.07 -13.88 -9.46
C ALA A 220 10.91 -12.91 -8.62
N PHE A 221 10.27 -12.06 -7.81
CA PHE A 221 11.00 -11.12 -6.96
C PHE A 221 11.62 -11.82 -5.75
N TRP A 222 10.87 -12.71 -5.08
CA TRP A 222 11.38 -13.52 -3.97
C TRP A 222 12.54 -14.44 -4.37
N SER A 223 12.52 -14.96 -5.59
CA SER A 223 13.58 -15.83 -6.12
C SER A 223 14.84 -15.04 -6.49
N LYS A 224 14.68 -13.81 -6.98
CA LYS A 224 15.82 -12.93 -7.33
C LYS A 224 16.42 -12.24 -6.11
N HIS A 225 15.61 -11.90 -5.11
CA HIS A 225 16.00 -11.13 -3.93
C HIS A 225 15.55 -11.79 -2.61
N PRO A 226 15.96 -13.05 -2.34
CA PRO A 226 15.44 -13.83 -1.21
C PRO A 226 15.80 -13.24 0.16
N VAL A 227 17.00 -12.67 0.29
CA VAL A 227 17.47 -12.04 1.54
C VAL A 227 16.70 -10.75 1.82
N GLU A 228 16.59 -9.88 0.81
CA GLU A 228 15.91 -8.59 0.92
C GLU A 228 14.42 -8.75 1.25
N MET A 229 13.76 -9.76 0.68
CA MET A 229 12.35 -10.01 0.96
C MET A 229 12.09 -10.56 2.36
N ARG A 230 13.00 -11.39 2.90
CA ARG A 230 12.95 -11.81 4.31
C ARG A 230 13.21 -10.63 5.24
N TYR A 231 14.20 -9.80 4.94
CA TYR A 231 14.48 -8.58 5.71
C TYR A 231 13.31 -7.60 5.72
N LYS A 232 12.71 -7.33 4.54
CA LYS A 232 11.49 -6.52 4.42
C LYS A 232 10.36 -7.07 5.28
N THR A 233 10.15 -8.39 5.23
CA THR A 233 9.11 -9.05 6.02
C THR A 233 9.38 -8.87 7.53
N LEU A 234 10.63 -9.04 7.95
CA LEU A 234 11.06 -8.81 9.33
C LEU A 234 10.73 -7.39 9.78
N VAL A 235 11.10 -6.36 9.01
CA VAL A 235 10.82 -4.95 9.33
C VAL A 235 9.32 -4.72 9.48
N HIS A 236 8.50 -5.23 8.56
CA HIS A 236 7.04 -5.10 8.65
C HIS A 236 6.49 -5.75 9.93
N ARG A 237 6.84 -7.01 10.20
CA ARG A 237 6.32 -7.74 11.38
C ARG A 237 6.71 -7.10 12.70
N VAL A 238 7.88 -6.47 12.76
CA VAL A 238 8.37 -5.77 13.94
C VAL A 238 7.66 -4.43 14.10
N THR A 239 7.56 -3.64 13.04
CA THR A 239 6.92 -2.31 13.09
C THR A 239 5.39 -2.40 13.25
N ASP A 240 4.76 -3.50 12.85
CA ASP A 240 3.35 -3.81 13.16
C ASP A 240 3.07 -3.94 14.66
N LYS A 241 4.10 -4.08 15.51
CA LYS A 241 3.96 -4.14 16.98
C LYS A 241 4.00 -2.78 17.64
N LEU A 242 4.34 -1.72 16.91
CA LEU A 242 4.30 -0.36 17.44
C LEU A 242 2.85 0.08 17.60
N GLN A 243 2.48 0.42 18.83
CA GLN A 243 1.16 0.97 19.12
C GLN A 243 1.11 2.42 18.63
N VAL A 244 0.19 2.72 17.73
CA VAL A 244 0.01 4.06 17.15
C VAL A 244 -0.76 4.94 18.13
N ASP A 245 -0.26 6.14 18.39
CA ASP A 245 -0.95 7.19 19.14
C ASP A 245 -1.82 8.02 18.19
N PRO A 246 -3.16 7.95 18.31
CA PRO A 246 -4.06 8.74 17.47
C PRO A 246 -3.85 10.25 17.59
N LYS A 247 -3.26 10.74 18.69
CA LYS A 247 -3.01 12.18 18.90
C LYS A 247 -1.76 12.69 18.18
N LYS A 248 -0.78 11.83 17.94
CA LYS A 248 0.46 12.18 17.21
C LYS A 248 0.30 12.04 15.70
N VAL A 249 -0.76 11.36 15.29
CA VAL A 249 -1.02 11.04 13.89
C VAL A 249 -1.85 12.16 13.25
N ASN A 250 -1.48 12.55 12.03
CA ASN A 250 -2.49 13.11 11.12
C ASN A 250 -3.40 11.94 10.72
N ALA A 251 -4.49 11.74 11.48
CA ALA A 251 -5.38 10.58 11.38
C ALA A 251 -5.81 10.30 9.94
N THR A 252 -6.08 11.35 9.20
CA THR A 252 -6.47 11.27 7.79
C THR A 252 -5.31 10.76 6.93
N ALA A 253 -4.11 11.34 7.03
CA ALA A 253 -2.97 10.90 6.22
C ALA A 253 -2.50 9.49 6.54
N TYR A 254 -2.45 9.14 7.83
CA TYR A 254 -2.07 7.80 8.26
C TYR A 254 -3.07 6.75 7.77
N ALA A 255 -4.36 6.96 8.03
CA ALA A 255 -5.40 6.03 7.59
C ALA A 255 -5.44 5.92 6.07
N TYR A 256 -5.28 7.03 5.35
CA TYR A 256 -5.23 7.03 3.88
C TYR A 256 -4.10 6.15 3.35
N VAL A 257 -2.89 6.32 3.89
CA VAL A 257 -1.70 5.58 3.42
C VAL A 257 -1.77 4.10 3.80
N GLU A 258 -2.19 3.75 5.01
CA GLU A 258 -2.34 2.33 5.41
C GLU A 258 -3.47 1.65 4.61
N ASN A 259 -4.64 2.27 4.48
CA ASN A 259 -5.75 1.72 3.70
C ASN A 259 -5.37 1.57 2.22
N GLN A 260 -4.64 2.53 1.66
CA GLN A 260 -4.19 2.41 0.27
C GLN A 260 -3.18 1.28 0.10
N GLU A 261 -2.27 1.05 1.05
CA GLU A 261 -1.35 -0.10 0.97
C GLU A 261 -2.12 -1.43 1.04
N GLU A 262 -3.16 -1.53 1.88
CA GLU A 262 -4.06 -2.68 1.96
C GLU A 262 -4.89 -2.86 0.67
N GLU A 263 -5.58 -1.82 0.22
CA GLU A 263 -6.35 -1.83 -1.03
C GLU A 263 -5.47 -2.15 -2.22
N THR A 264 -4.25 -1.61 -2.25
CA THR A 264 -3.35 -1.88 -3.36
C THR A 264 -2.82 -3.30 -3.29
N ALA A 265 -2.69 -3.92 -2.11
CA ALA A 265 -2.45 -5.36 -2.00
C ALA A 265 -3.65 -6.19 -2.54
N VAL A 266 -4.88 -5.80 -2.22
CA VAL A 266 -6.11 -6.50 -2.67
C VAL A 266 -6.38 -6.30 -4.17
N ARG A 267 -6.34 -5.07 -4.70
CA ARG A 267 -6.53 -4.79 -6.14
C ARG A 267 -5.52 -5.51 -7.01
N ARG A 268 -4.32 -5.71 -6.46
CA ARG A 268 -3.25 -6.47 -7.08
C ARG A 268 -3.57 -7.97 -7.15
N GLU A 269 -4.11 -8.55 -6.07
CA GLU A 269 -4.64 -9.93 -6.06
C GLU A 269 -5.74 -10.13 -7.12
N ILE A 270 -6.66 -9.17 -7.25
CA ILE A 270 -7.75 -9.22 -8.23
C ILE A 270 -7.23 -9.12 -9.67
N ASN A 271 -6.33 -8.19 -9.97
CA ASN A 271 -5.84 -7.95 -11.34
C ASN A 271 -5.03 -9.13 -11.92
N GLU A 272 -4.41 -9.96 -11.08
CA GLU A 272 -3.68 -11.15 -11.53
C GLU A 272 -4.58 -12.38 -11.71
N ASN A 273 -5.66 -12.47 -10.94
CA ASN A 273 -6.67 -13.52 -11.11
C ASN A 273 -7.66 -13.19 -12.25
N ALA A 274 -7.95 -11.90 -12.49
CA ALA A 274 -8.79 -11.44 -13.59
C ALA A 274 -8.18 -11.66 -14.99
N ASN A 275 -6.90 -12.02 -15.08
CA ASN A 275 -6.22 -12.41 -16.32
C ASN A 275 -5.92 -13.93 -16.41
N LYS A 276 -6.49 -14.75 -15.51
CA LYS A 276 -6.33 -16.22 -15.53
C LYS A 276 -7.62 -16.98 -15.87
N GLU A 277 -8.79 -16.34 -15.83
CA GLU A 277 -10.03 -16.96 -16.31
C GLU A 277 -10.47 -16.30 -17.62
N ILE A 278 -10.10 -16.94 -18.74
CA ILE A 278 -11.01 -16.95 -19.89
C ILE A 278 -12.12 -17.90 -19.46
N LEU A 279 -13.23 -17.36 -18.97
CA LEU A 279 -14.49 -18.12 -19.00
C LEU A 279 -14.79 -18.34 -20.48
N ASP A 280 -14.49 -19.54 -20.95
CA ASP A 280 -14.87 -20.01 -22.28
C ASP A 280 -16.39 -20.21 -22.28
N ILE A 281 -17.13 -19.11 -22.43
CA ILE A 281 -18.54 -19.20 -22.79
C ILE A 281 -18.54 -19.40 -24.30
N GLU A 282 -18.41 -20.67 -24.70
CA GLU A 282 -18.82 -21.10 -26.03
C GLU A 282 -20.23 -20.57 -26.26
N SER A 283 -20.36 -19.56 -27.10
CA SER A 283 -21.65 -19.08 -27.57
C SER A 283 -22.22 -20.14 -28.50
N PRO A 284 -23.31 -20.84 -28.17
CA PRO A 284 -23.90 -21.78 -29.11
C PRO A 284 -24.69 -20.95 -30.14
N GLN A 285 -24.13 -20.80 -31.34
CA GLN A 285 -24.91 -20.37 -32.50
C GLN A 285 -25.80 -21.54 -32.95
N SER A 286 -27.10 -21.27 -32.85
CA SER A 286 -28.29 -21.90 -33.43
C SER A 286 -28.14 -23.14 -34.31
N GLY A 287 -28.89 -24.18 -33.94
CA GLY A 287 -29.08 -25.39 -34.75
C GLY A 287 -30.16 -26.35 -34.22
N GLY A 288 -31.41 -25.90 -34.16
CA GLY A 288 -32.61 -26.71 -34.42
C GLY A 288 -33.00 -27.90 -33.50
N LYS A 289 -34.17 -27.70 -32.85
CA LYS A 289 -35.24 -28.64 -32.46
C LYS A 289 -35.25 -29.24 -31.04
N ASP A 290 -36.20 -28.66 -30.29
CA ASP A 290 -37.23 -29.21 -29.40
C ASP A 290 -36.78 -30.12 -28.25
N PHE A 291 -37.05 -29.69 -27.00
CA PHE A 291 -37.85 -30.44 -26.01
C PHE A 291 -38.20 -29.52 -24.81
N ASP A 292 -39.43 -29.73 -24.31
CA ASP A 292 -40.25 -28.85 -23.46
C ASP A 292 -39.69 -28.54 -22.06
N PHE A 293 -39.96 -27.31 -21.59
CA PHE A 293 -39.95 -26.94 -20.17
C PHE A 293 -41.37 -26.52 -19.76
N ASP A 294 -42.01 -27.37 -18.96
CA ASP A 294 -43.20 -27.08 -18.18
C ASP A 294 -42.78 -26.70 -16.74
N ASP A 295 -43.65 -25.95 -16.07
CA ASP A 295 -43.61 -25.48 -14.68
C ASP A 295 -42.66 -24.31 -14.31
N THR A 296 -43.11 -23.09 -14.63
CA THR A 296 -42.90 -21.94 -13.74
C THR A 296 -44.23 -21.58 -13.07
N GLU A 297 -44.35 -21.85 -11.78
CA GLU A 297 -45.44 -21.31 -10.95
C GLU A 297 -45.36 -19.78 -10.92
N THR A 298 -46.38 -19.12 -11.47
CA THR A 298 -46.57 -17.67 -11.43
C THR A 298 -47.38 -17.28 -10.18
N ILE A 299 -46.84 -16.38 -9.36
CA ILE A 299 -47.57 -15.77 -8.24
C ILE A 299 -48.54 -14.72 -8.82
N ASP A 300 -49.84 -14.86 -8.51
CA ASP A 300 -50.90 -14.01 -9.04
C ASP A 300 -51.31 -12.93 -8.03
N VAL A 301 -51.35 -11.67 -8.48
CA VAL A 301 -51.61 -10.48 -7.65
C VAL A 301 -52.68 -9.61 -8.30
N ASP A 302 -53.67 -9.14 -7.54
CA ASP A 302 -54.70 -8.24 -8.06
C ASP A 302 -54.08 -6.88 -8.41
N GLN A 303 -54.10 -6.51 -9.69
CA GLN A 303 -53.45 -5.30 -10.19
C GLN A 303 -54.21 -3.99 -9.89
N THR A 304 -55.34 -4.06 -9.20
CA THR A 304 -56.17 -2.89 -8.86
C THR A 304 -56.16 -2.57 -7.37
N THR A 305 -56.02 -3.56 -6.50
CA THR A 305 -55.95 -3.37 -5.03
C THR A 305 -54.59 -3.71 -4.42
N GLY A 306 -53.75 -4.46 -5.14
CA GLY A 306 -52.40 -4.84 -4.68
C GLY A 306 -52.36 -5.99 -3.65
N GLU A 307 -53.46 -6.71 -3.45
CA GLU A 307 -53.51 -7.88 -2.57
C GLU A 307 -53.12 -9.18 -3.30
N ILE A 308 -52.39 -10.05 -2.61
CA ILE A 308 -52.00 -11.39 -3.08
C ILE A 308 -53.14 -12.36 -2.78
N LEU A 309 -53.67 -13.05 -3.79
CA LEU A 309 -54.93 -13.79 -3.66
C LEU A 309 -54.83 -15.21 -3.08
N ASN A 310 -53.66 -15.63 -2.57
CA ASN A 310 -53.47 -16.97 -1.99
C ASN A 310 -52.77 -16.91 -0.62
N GLU A 311 -53.53 -16.78 0.47
CA GLU A 311 -53.08 -17.18 1.81
C GLU A 311 -53.53 -18.62 2.10
N GLN A 312 -52.59 -19.52 2.38
CA GLN A 312 -52.86 -20.74 3.16
C GLN A 312 -51.84 -20.89 4.31
N PRO A 313 -52.26 -21.45 5.46
CA PRO A 313 -51.82 -20.99 6.78
C PRO A 313 -50.52 -21.65 7.28
N VAL A 314 -49.81 -20.89 8.12
CA VAL A 314 -48.65 -21.30 8.91
C VAL A 314 -49.03 -22.46 9.85
N LYS A 315 -48.38 -23.63 9.69
CA LYS A 315 -48.40 -24.68 10.71
C LYS A 315 -47.39 -24.37 11.81
N GLU A 316 -47.89 -23.99 12.98
CA GLU A 316 -47.16 -24.02 14.24
C GLU A 316 -46.72 -25.46 14.59
N THR A 317 -45.45 -25.64 14.94
CA THR A 317 -44.97 -26.84 15.64
C THR A 317 -44.67 -26.49 17.09
N VAL A 318 -45.54 -26.92 17.99
CA VAL A 318 -45.42 -26.89 19.46
C VAL A 318 -44.59 -28.10 19.93
N PRO A 319 -43.74 -27.99 20.98
CA PRO A 319 -42.80 -29.02 21.38
C PRO A 319 -43.47 -30.14 22.21
N THR A 320 -42.94 -31.37 22.11
CA THR A 320 -43.33 -32.48 22.97
C THR A 320 -42.13 -33.00 23.75
N THR A 321 -42.21 -32.86 25.07
CA THR A 321 -41.39 -33.54 26.07
C THR A 321 -41.86 -34.97 26.26
N GLU A 322 -40.94 -35.94 26.32
CA GLU A 322 -41.00 -37.14 27.18
C GLU A 322 -39.67 -37.94 27.08
N GLY A 323 -38.94 -38.09 28.20
CA GLY A 323 -37.97 -39.19 28.43
C GLY A 323 -38.71 -40.47 28.87
N PRO A 324 -38.06 -41.62 29.19
CA PRO A 324 -36.77 -41.77 29.92
C PRO A 324 -35.87 -42.99 29.56
N GLY A 325 -34.67 -43.07 30.16
CA GLY A 325 -33.86 -44.29 30.43
C GLY A 325 -33.00 -44.79 29.25
N PHE A 326 -31.71 -45.08 29.37
CA PHE A 326 -30.84 -45.47 30.50
C PHE A 326 -29.44 -44.87 30.36
#